data_AF-F2Z499-F1
#
_entry.id   AF-F2Z499-F1
#
_cell.length_a   1.000
_cell.length_b   1.000
_cell.length_c   1.000
_cell.angle_alpha   90.00
_cell.angle_beta   90.00
_cell.angle_gamma   90.00
#
_symmetry.space_group_name_H-M   'P 1'
#
loop_
_entity.id
_entity.type
_entity.pdbx_description
1 polymer ?
#
loop_
_entity_poly.entity_id
_entity_poly.type
_entity_poly.pdbx_seq_one_letter_code
_entity_poly.pdbx_strand_id
1 'polypeptide(L)'
;MAVSERRLLAAMLAVAAAAALRVAAESEPGWDVAAPDLLYAEGTAAYSRGDWPGVVLNMERALRSRAALRALRLRCRTRCATELPWAPDLDLGPDPSLSQDPGAAALHDLRFFGAVLRRAACLRRCLGPPSAHLLSEELDLEFNKRSPYNYLQVAYFKINKLEKAVAAAHTFFVGNPEHMEMRQNLDYYQTMSGVKEADFRDLEAKPHMHEFRLGVRLYSEEKPQEAVPHLEAALQEYFVADEECRALCEGPYDYDGYNYLDYSADLFQAITDHYVQVLNCKQNCVTELASHPSREKPFEDFLPSHYNYLQFAYYNIGNYTQAIECAKTYLLFFPNDEVMHQNLAYYTAMLGEEEASSISPRE
;
A
#
# COMPACT_ATOMS: atom_id res chain seq x y z
N MET A 1 30.95 27.78 -33.18
CA MET A 1 29.87 28.66 -32.66
C MET A 1 28.51 27.96 -32.60
N ALA A 2 28.02 27.32 -33.67
CA ALA A 2 26.69 26.67 -33.72
C ALA A 2 26.42 25.54 -32.69
N VAL A 3 27.44 24.82 -32.22
CA VAL A 3 27.29 23.75 -31.22
C VAL A 3 27.03 24.30 -29.80
N SER A 4 27.55 25.49 -29.51
CA SER A 4 27.35 26.17 -28.21
C SER A 4 25.92 26.68 -28.08
N GLU A 5 25.37 27.24 -29.16
CA GLU A 5 24.00 27.75 -29.20
C GLU A 5 22.95 26.65 -29.03
N ARG A 6 23.16 25.47 -29.64
CA ARG A 6 22.27 24.31 -29.47
C ARG A 6 22.26 23.78 -28.04
N ARG A 7 23.41 23.80 -27.34
CA ARG A 7 23.49 23.40 -25.94
C ARG A 7 22.81 24.41 -25.01
N LEU A 8 22.93 25.71 -25.30
CA LEU A 8 22.21 26.75 -24.55
C LEU A 8 20.70 26.64 -24.73
N LEU A 9 20.23 26.41 -25.97
CA LEU A 9 18.81 26.21 -26.26
C LEU A 9 18.25 24.96 -25.57
N ALA A 10 18.98 23.85 -25.56
CA ALA A 10 18.58 22.64 -24.86
C ALA A 10 18.52 22.83 -23.33
N ALA A 11 19.49 23.56 -22.75
CA ALA A 11 19.49 23.91 -21.33
C ALA A 11 18.33 24.84 -20.96
N MET A 12 18.02 25.84 -21.79
CA MET A 12 16.90 26.76 -21.58
C MET A 12 15.55 26.05 -21.70
N LEU A 13 15.40 25.11 -22.64
CA LEU A 13 14.22 24.25 -22.77
C LEU A 13 14.04 23.32 -21.57
N ALA A 14 15.14 22.74 -21.05
CA ALA A 14 15.10 21.89 -19.86
C ALA A 14 14.73 22.69 -18.59
N VAL A 15 15.23 23.91 -18.44
CA VAL A 15 14.88 24.81 -17.34
C VAL A 15 13.42 25.28 -17.45
N ALA A 16 12.94 25.58 -18.66
CA ALA A 16 11.55 25.94 -18.89
C ALA A 16 10.58 24.78 -18.63
N ALA A 17 10.95 23.55 -19.02
CA ALA A 17 10.21 22.34 -18.68
C ALA A 17 10.19 22.07 -17.18
N ALA A 18 11.34 22.19 -16.49
CA ALA A 18 11.42 22.04 -15.03
C ALA A 18 10.63 23.12 -14.28
N ALA A 19 10.60 24.36 -14.80
CA ALA A 19 9.78 25.44 -14.27
C ALA A 19 8.28 25.20 -14.51
N ALA A 20 7.90 24.69 -15.69
CA ALA A 20 6.51 24.34 -16.00
C ALA A 20 6.00 23.17 -15.14
N LEU A 21 6.83 22.17 -14.87
CA LEU A 21 6.54 21.07 -13.93
C LEU A 21 6.40 21.57 -12.48
N ARG A 22 7.20 22.55 -12.06
CA ARG A 22 7.06 23.19 -10.74
C ARG A 22 5.79 24.04 -10.62
N VAL A 23 5.43 24.79 -11.66
CA VAL A 23 4.19 25.59 -11.68
C VAL A 23 2.95 24.67 -11.71
N ALA A 24 2.98 23.57 -12.46
CA ALA A 24 1.92 22.56 -12.43
C ALA A 24 1.79 21.88 -11.05
N ALA A 25 2.88 21.72 -10.31
CA ALA A 25 2.87 21.21 -8.93
C ALA A 25 2.43 22.25 -7.88
N GLU A 26 2.40 23.54 -8.23
CA GLU A 26 2.00 24.66 -7.35
C GLU A 26 0.59 25.18 -7.64
N SER A 27 -0.05 24.78 -8.74
CA SER A 27 -1.43 25.12 -9.07
C SER A 27 -2.29 23.87 -9.32
N GLU A 28 -2.63 23.15 -8.26
CA GLU A 28 -3.68 22.13 -8.27
C GLU A 28 -4.82 22.59 -7.34
N PRO A 29 -6.08 22.38 -7.74
CA PRO A 29 -7.22 22.96 -7.05
C PRO A 29 -7.25 22.48 -5.60
N GLY A 30 -7.59 23.39 -4.69
CA GLY A 30 -7.89 23.04 -3.31
C GLY A 30 -8.88 21.88 -3.29
N TRP A 31 -8.75 21.01 -2.28
CA TRP A 31 -9.65 19.89 -2.03
C TRP A 31 -11.13 20.32 -2.14
N ASP A 32 -11.73 20.13 -3.32
CA ASP A 32 -13.14 20.43 -3.64
C ASP A 32 -13.95 19.13 -3.73
N VAL A 33 -13.60 18.17 -2.88
CA VAL A 33 -14.29 16.88 -2.77
C VAL A 33 -15.06 16.88 -1.45
N ALA A 34 -16.37 16.72 -1.53
CA ALA A 34 -17.22 16.59 -0.35
C ALA A 34 -16.67 15.51 0.59
N ALA A 35 -16.70 15.80 1.90
CA ALA A 35 -16.11 14.93 2.91
C ALA A 35 -16.80 13.55 2.91
N PRO A 36 -16.05 12.44 3.05
CA PRO A 36 -16.64 11.11 2.91
C PRO A 36 -17.70 10.79 3.97
N ASP A 37 -17.63 11.42 5.15
CA ASP A 37 -18.59 11.31 6.25
C ASP A 37 -19.96 11.88 5.90
N LEU A 38 -20.01 13.09 5.35
CA LEU A 38 -21.24 13.70 4.87
C LEU A 38 -21.89 12.84 3.79
N LEU A 39 -21.08 12.38 2.82
CA LEU A 39 -21.56 11.53 1.72
C LEU A 39 -22.09 10.17 2.23
N TYR A 40 -21.42 9.56 3.20
CA TYR A 40 -21.89 8.32 3.81
C TYR A 40 -23.22 8.54 4.53
N ALA A 41 -23.34 9.61 5.34
CA ALA A 41 -24.56 9.96 6.06
C ALA A 41 -25.73 10.27 5.11
N GLU A 42 -25.48 10.99 4.00
CA GLU A 42 -26.50 11.23 2.97
C GLU A 42 -26.93 9.93 2.29
N GLY A 43 -25.99 9.01 2.06
CA GLY A 43 -26.26 7.68 1.50
C GLY A 43 -27.13 6.82 2.42
N THR A 44 -26.84 6.77 3.72
CA THR A 44 -27.65 6.03 4.69
C THR A 44 -29.03 6.66 4.90
N ALA A 45 -29.12 8.00 4.87
CA ALA A 45 -30.39 8.70 4.90
C ALA A 45 -31.24 8.42 3.64
N ALA A 46 -30.63 8.37 2.46
CA ALA A 46 -31.30 7.98 1.22
C ALA A 46 -31.81 6.53 1.28
N TYR A 47 -31.01 5.63 1.87
CA TYR A 47 -31.38 4.23 2.05
C TYR A 47 -32.63 4.09 2.93
N SER A 48 -32.67 4.81 4.05
CA SER A 48 -33.82 4.84 4.96
C SER A 48 -35.12 5.34 4.29
N ARG A 49 -35.01 6.18 3.26
CA ARG A 49 -36.17 6.68 2.48
C ARG A 49 -36.53 5.82 1.27
N GLY A 50 -35.75 4.78 0.96
CA GLY A 50 -35.91 3.97 -0.25
C GLY A 50 -35.51 4.70 -1.55
N ASP A 51 -34.72 5.76 -1.45
CA ASP A 51 -34.18 6.51 -2.59
C ASP A 51 -32.93 5.81 -3.13
N TRP A 52 -33.14 4.74 -3.90
CA TRP A 52 -32.05 3.91 -4.43
C TRP A 52 -31.05 4.67 -5.33
N PRO A 53 -31.49 5.57 -6.24
CA PRO A 53 -30.56 6.43 -6.97
C PRO A 53 -29.72 7.33 -6.06
N GLY A 54 -30.32 7.89 -5.00
CA GLY A 54 -29.61 8.68 -3.99
C GLY A 54 -28.56 7.88 -3.22
N VAL A 55 -28.88 6.63 -2.85
CA VAL A 55 -27.91 5.71 -2.20
C VAL A 55 -26.71 5.49 -3.11
N VAL A 56 -26.94 5.12 -4.38
CA VAL A 56 -25.86 4.86 -5.34
C VAL A 56 -24.99 6.09 -5.52
N LEU A 57 -25.59 7.26 -5.73
CA LEU A 57 -24.87 8.51 -5.91
C LEU A 57 -23.95 8.80 -4.73
N ASN A 58 -24.49 8.76 -3.51
CA ASN A 58 -23.77 9.19 -2.32
C ASN A 58 -22.75 8.16 -1.85
N MET A 59 -23.07 6.86 -1.87
CA MET A 59 -22.13 5.80 -1.49
C MET A 59 -20.96 5.68 -2.46
N GLU A 60 -21.18 5.76 -3.78
CA GLU A 60 -20.08 5.79 -4.74
C GLU A 60 -19.20 7.04 -4.56
N ARG A 61 -19.80 8.20 -4.29
CA ARG A 61 -19.05 9.44 -4.01
C ARG A 61 -18.25 9.31 -2.72
N ALA A 62 -18.79 8.69 -1.68
CA ALA A 62 -18.12 8.46 -0.41
C ALA A 62 -16.86 7.59 -0.61
N LEU A 63 -16.98 6.48 -1.35
CA LEU A 63 -15.85 5.62 -1.72
C LEU A 63 -14.78 6.39 -2.52
N ARG A 64 -15.18 7.14 -3.55
CA ARG A 64 -14.25 7.97 -4.34
C ARG A 64 -13.57 9.05 -3.50
N SER A 65 -14.30 9.70 -2.60
CA SER A 65 -13.76 10.73 -1.71
C SER A 65 -12.75 10.15 -0.74
N ARG A 66 -13.02 8.98 -0.15
CA ARG A 66 -12.06 8.26 0.70
C ARG A 66 -10.79 7.88 -0.06
N ALA A 67 -10.93 7.34 -1.28
CA ALA A 67 -9.79 7.00 -2.13
C ALA A 67 -8.96 8.25 -2.49
N ALA A 68 -9.61 9.36 -2.83
CA ALA A 68 -8.94 10.63 -3.10
C ALA A 68 -8.19 11.17 -1.86
N LEU A 69 -8.76 11.01 -0.67
CA LEU A 69 -8.13 11.41 0.59
C LEU A 69 -6.88 10.59 0.87
N ARG A 70 -6.96 9.26 0.72
CA ARG A 70 -5.81 8.37 0.83
C ARG A 70 -4.72 8.76 -0.16
N ALA A 71 -5.08 9.01 -1.42
CA ALA A 71 -4.14 9.41 -2.46
C ALA A 71 -3.48 10.77 -2.17
N LEU A 72 -4.23 11.75 -1.65
CA LEU A 72 -3.67 13.04 -1.21
C LEU A 72 -2.66 12.83 -0.08
N ARG A 73 -3.02 12.05 0.95
CA ARG A 73 -2.13 11.74 2.08
C ARG A 73 -0.84 11.09 1.59
N LEU A 74 -0.95 10.06 0.74
CA LEU A 74 0.19 9.37 0.16
C LEU A 74 1.11 10.35 -0.59
N ARG A 75 0.57 11.12 -1.55
CA ARG A 75 1.35 12.10 -2.32
C ARG A 75 2.07 13.10 -1.42
N CYS A 76 1.37 13.65 -0.43
CA CYS A 76 1.97 14.61 0.50
C CYS A 76 3.09 13.98 1.34
N ARG A 77 2.87 12.77 1.86
CA ARG A 77 3.84 12.06 2.71
C ARG A 77 5.08 11.66 1.92
N THR A 78 4.92 11.09 0.74
CA THR A 78 6.03 10.74 -0.15
C THR A 78 6.81 11.98 -0.58
N ARG A 79 6.13 13.05 -1.02
CA ARG A 79 6.79 14.29 -1.44
C ARG A 79 7.59 14.93 -0.30
N CYS A 80 6.99 15.06 0.88
CA CYS A 80 7.69 15.62 2.04
C CYS A 80 8.84 14.72 2.49
N ALA A 81 8.73 13.40 2.34
CA ALA A 81 9.82 12.47 2.61
C ALA A 81 11.02 12.69 1.68
N THR A 82 10.76 12.90 0.39
CA THR A 82 11.80 13.10 -0.62
C THR A 82 12.44 14.49 -0.53
N GLU A 83 11.66 15.54 -0.25
CA GLU A 83 12.18 16.92 -0.10
C GLU A 83 12.96 17.10 1.21
N LEU A 84 12.57 16.38 2.25
CA LEU A 84 13.15 16.45 3.59
C LEU A 84 13.51 15.03 4.06
N PRO A 85 14.53 14.40 3.44
CA PRO A 85 15.01 13.12 3.91
C PRO A 85 15.48 13.26 5.35
N TRP A 86 15.23 12.22 6.14
CA TRP A 86 16.00 12.00 7.38
C TRP A 86 17.45 12.08 6.96
N ALA A 87 18.22 12.98 7.58
CA ALA A 87 19.57 13.30 7.12
C ALA A 87 20.30 11.99 6.75
N PRO A 88 20.77 11.83 5.50
CA PRO A 88 21.61 10.70 5.18
C PRO A 88 22.81 10.78 6.11
N ASP A 89 23.34 9.62 6.48
CA ASP A 89 24.63 9.46 7.13
C ASP A 89 25.67 10.46 6.58
N LEU A 90 25.73 11.65 7.16
CA LEU A 90 26.76 12.63 6.87
C LEU A 90 27.87 12.25 7.81
N ASP A 91 28.80 11.41 7.31
CA ASP A 91 30.11 11.15 7.91
C ASP A 91 30.06 11.34 9.44
N LEU A 92 29.34 10.44 10.11
CA LEU A 92 29.58 10.27 11.54
C LEU A 92 31.01 9.71 11.60
N GLY A 93 31.97 10.64 11.69
CA GLY A 93 33.12 10.42 12.55
C GLY A 93 32.65 9.79 13.87
N PRO A 94 33.54 9.10 14.58
CA PRO A 94 33.21 8.04 15.53
C PRO A 94 31.93 8.34 16.31
N ASP A 95 31.01 7.38 16.27
CA ASP A 95 29.71 7.35 16.96
C ASP A 95 29.63 8.37 18.11
N PRO A 96 28.70 9.34 18.11
CA PRO A 96 28.60 10.33 19.18
C PRO A 96 28.36 9.70 20.57
N SER A 97 27.96 8.42 20.66
CA SER A 97 27.98 7.64 21.90
C SER A 97 29.38 7.43 22.49
N LEU A 98 30.43 7.58 21.67
CA LEU A 98 31.85 7.55 22.01
C LEU A 98 32.47 8.96 22.18
N SER A 99 31.76 10.01 21.77
CA SER A 99 32.20 11.39 21.99
C SER A 99 31.64 11.90 23.32
N GLN A 100 32.53 12.13 24.30
CA GLN A 100 32.15 12.70 25.61
C GLN A 100 31.88 14.22 25.55
N ASP A 101 31.75 14.82 24.36
CA ASP A 101 31.51 16.25 24.19
C ASP A 101 29.98 16.54 24.25
N PRO A 102 29.48 17.18 25.32
CA PRO A 102 28.07 17.52 25.45
C PRO A 102 27.56 18.43 24.32
N GLY A 103 28.44 19.23 23.71
CA GLY A 103 28.09 20.13 22.61
C GLY A 103 27.77 19.39 21.31
N ALA A 104 28.46 18.28 21.03
CA ALA A 104 28.25 17.47 19.84
C ALA A 104 26.89 16.73 19.89
N ALA A 105 26.55 16.16 21.05
CA ALA A 105 25.26 15.49 21.27
C ALA A 105 24.08 16.47 21.13
N ALA A 106 24.16 17.65 21.75
CA ALA A 106 23.11 18.67 21.63
C ALA A 106 22.92 19.15 20.18
N LEU A 107 24.00 19.28 19.40
CA LEU A 107 23.92 19.65 17.98
C LEU A 107 23.27 18.55 17.13
N HIS A 108 23.54 17.28 17.42
CA HIS A 108 22.91 16.14 16.77
C HIS A 108 21.40 16.14 17.02
N ASP A 109 20.98 16.29 18.28
CA ASP A 109 19.57 16.35 18.67
C ASP A 109 18.84 17.51 17.97
N LEU A 110 19.44 18.70 17.93
CA LEU A 110 18.87 19.86 17.23
C LEU A 110 18.70 19.62 15.72
N ARG A 111 19.64 18.89 15.08
CA ARG A 111 19.52 18.54 13.66
C ARG A 111 18.39 17.55 13.42
N PHE A 112 18.28 16.53 14.27
CA PHE A 112 17.23 15.53 14.21
C PHE A 112 15.85 16.17 14.42
N PHE A 113 15.62 16.84 15.55
CA PHE A 113 14.34 17.51 15.83
C PHE A 113 14.03 18.61 14.81
N GLY A 114 15.05 19.31 14.32
CA GLY A 114 14.89 20.25 13.22
C GLY A 114 14.37 19.59 11.94
N ALA A 115 14.79 18.36 11.62
CA ALA A 115 14.26 17.59 10.48
C ALA A 115 12.81 17.15 10.72
N VAL A 116 12.50 16.65 11.92
CA VAL A 116 11.14 16.28 12.35
C VAL A 116 10.17 17.46 12.16
N LEU A 117 10.50 18.61 12.73
CA LEU A 117 9.65 19.81 12.68
C LEU A 117 9.48 20.34 11.25
N ARG A 118 10.53 20.29 10.43
CA ARG A 118 10.45 20.66 9.00
C ARG A 118 9.51 19.72 8.24
N ARG A 119 9.61 18.41 8.47
CA ARG A 119 8.75 17.41 7.82
C ARG A 119 7.28 17.58 8.23
N ALA A 120 7.03 17.82 9.52
CA ALA A 120 5.70 18.13 10.02
C ALA A 120 5.12 19.43 9.41
N ALA A 121 5.93 20.48 9.27
CA ALA A 121 5.53 21.72 8.61
C ALA A 121 5.19 21.50 7.12
N CYS A 122 5.97 20.68 6.41
CA CYS A 122 5.69 20.29 5.03
C CYS A 122 4.35 19.57 4.91
N LEU A 123 4.11 18.55 5.75
CA LEU A 123 2.86 17.78 5.76
C LEU A 123 1.65 18.69 6.03
N ARG A 124 1.74 19.58 7.03
CA ARG A 124 0.68 20.52 7.35
C ARG A 124 0.37 21.48 6.20
N ARG A 125 1.40 21.93 5.47
CA ARG A 125 1.22 22.78 4.29
C ARG A 125 0.58 22.03 3.12
N CYS A 126 0.99 20.78 2.90
CA CYS A 126 0.51 19.97 1.78
C CYS A 126 -0.93 19.48 1.99
N LEU A 127 -1.25 19.01 3.20
CA LEU A 127 -2.58 18.54 3.56
C LEU A 127 -3.55 19.70 3.81
N GLY A 128 -3.08 20.89 4.19
CA GLY A 128 -3.99 21.99 4.53
C GLY A 128 -4.71 21.77 5.87
N PRO A 129 -5.86 22.42 6.10
CA PRO A 129 -6.51 22.43 7.41
C PRO A 129 -7.01 21.02 7.84
N PRO A 130 -6.82 20.62 9.11
CA PRO A 130 -7.14 19.27 9.59
C PRO A 130 -8.60 18.82 9.40
N SER A 131 -9.53 19.78 9.45
CA SER A 131 -10.97 19.51 9.35
C SER A 131 -11.44 19.00 7.99
N ALA A 132 -10.67 19.20 6.92
CA ALA A 132 -11.01 18.71 5.58
C ALA A 132 -10.72 17.21 5.41
N HIS A 133 -10.00 16.61 6.36
CA HIS A 133 -9.33 15.32 6.18
C HIS A 133 -9.52 14.36 7.35
N LEU A 134 -10.32 14.69 8.36
CA LEU A 134 -10.61 13.80 9.47
C LEU A 134 -11.81 12.91 9.11
N LEU A 135 -11.55 11.61 8.99
CA LEU A 135 -12.58 10.59 9.10
C LEU A 135 -12.72 10.27 10.58
N SER A 136 -13.95 10.18 11.08
CA SER A 136 -14.18 9.60 12.42
C SER A 136 -13.66 8.16 12.43
N GLU A 137 -13.08 7.72 13.55
CA GLU A 137 -12.63 6.34 13.74
C GLU A 137 -13.78 5.35 13.46
N GLU A 138 -14.99 5.66 13.90
CA GLU A 138 -16.20 4.89 13.65
C GLU A 138 -16.46 4.71 12.14
N LEU A 139 -16.28 5.77 11.36
CA LEU A 139 -16.52 5.72 9.93
C LEU A 139 -15.39 4.99 9.19
N ASP A 140 -14.14 5.16 9.62
CA ASP A 140 -13.03 4.38 9.06
C ASP A 140 -13.23 2.88 9.29
N LEU A 141 -13.78 2.47 10.44
CA LEU A 141 -14.20 1.09 10.70
C LEU A 141 -15.29 0.63 9.73
N GLU A 142 -16.30 1.45 9.45
CA GLU A 142 -17.37 1.11 8.49
C GLU A 142 -16.82 0.89 7.08
N PHE A 143 -15.89 1.72 6.62
CA PHE A 143 -15.26 1.49 5.33
C PHE A 143 -14.32 0.28 5.33
N ASN A 144 -13.59 0.03 6.43
CA ASN A 144 -12.73 -1.16 6.55
C ASN A 144 -13.56 -2.46 6.56
N LYS A 145 -14.76 -2.43 7.13
CA LYS A 145 -15.77 -3.50 7.04
C LYS A 145 -16.46 -3.55 5.67
N ARG A 146 -16.13 -2.66 4.73
CA ARG A 146 -16.74 -2.58 3.40
C ARG A 146 -18.26 -2.32 3.45
N SER A 147 -18.76 -1.71 4.53
CA SER A 147 -20.20 -1.40 4.72
C SER A 147 -20.86 -0.64 3.56
N PRO A 148 -20.21 0.33 2.86
CA PRO A 148 -20.82 0.97 1.70
C PRO A 148 -21.33 0.00 0.64
N TYR A 149 -20.65 -1.14 0.44
CA TYR A 149 -21.04 -2.13 -0.56
C TYR A 149 -22.30 -2.91 -0.16
N ASN A 150 -22.58 -3.06 1.15
CA ASN A 150 -23.84 -3.63 1.62
C ASN A 150 -25.04 -2.74 1.26
N TYR A 151 -24.88 -1.41 1.33
CA TYR A 151 -25.90 -0.47 0.85
C TYR A 151 -26.01 -0.48 -0.67
N LEU A 152 -24.87 -0.46 -1.37
CA LEU A 152 -24.80 -0.44 -2.83
C LEU A 152 -25.43 -1.68 -3.45
N GLN A 153 -25.21 -2.88 -2.90
CA GLN A 153 -25.76 -4.10 -3.51
C GLN A 153 -27.29 -4.08 -3.54
N VAL A 154 -27.94 -3.66 -2.44
CA VAL A 154 -29.40 -3.50 -2.40
C VAL A 154 -29.85 -2.43 -3.39
N ALA A 155 -29.21 -1.27 -3.37
CA ALA A 155 -29.61 -0.16 -4.23
C ALA A 155 -29.47 -0.50 -5.72
N TYR A 156 -28.37 -1.15 -6.12
CA TYR A 156 -28.16 -1.64 -7.48
C TYR A 156 -29.18 -2.68 -7.90
N PHE A 157 -29.50 -3.62 -7.01
CA PHE A 157 -30.54 -4.62 -7.28
C PHE A 157 -31.90 -3.95 -7.52
N LYS A 158 -32.28 -2.98 -6.68
CA LYS A 158 -33.56 -2.26 -6.79
C LYS A 158 -33.69 -1.41 -8.06
N ILE A 159 -32.59 -0.98 -8.66
CA ILE A 159 -32.56 -0.26 -9.95
C ILE A 159 -32.18 -1.14 -11.14
N ASN A 160 -32.26 -2.47 -10.99
CA ASN A 160 -32.01 -3.47 -12.04
C ASN A 160 -30.59 -3.42 -12.66
N LYS A 161 -29.57 -3.09 -11.85
CA LYS A 161 -28.15 -3.16 -12.24
C LYS A 161 -27.48 -4.39 -11.63
N LEU A 162 -27.87 -5.58 -12.11
CA LEU A 162 -27.48 -6.88 -11.52
C LEU A 162 -25.96 -7.06 -11.43
N GLU A 163 -25.18 -6.84 -12.49
CA GLU A 163 -23.71 -6.95 -12.46
C GLU A 163 -23.09 -6.15 -11.30
N LYS A 164 -23.51 -4.89 -11.14
CA LYS A 164 -23.01 -4.02 -10.06
C LYS A 164 -23.48 -4.48 -8.67
N ALA A 165 -24.71 -5.00 -8.57
CA ALA A 165 -25.23 -5.55 -7.32
C ALA A 165 -24.41 -6.75 -6.87
N VAL A 166 -24.11 -7.67 -7.77
CA VAL A 166 -23.30 -8.87 -7.50
C VAL A 166 -21.87 -8.49 -7.10
N ALA A 167 -21.23 -7.59 -7.84
CA ALA A 167 -19.88 -7.13 -7.50
C ALA A 167 -19.83 -6.46 -6.12
N ALA A 168 -20.82 -5.61 -5.78
CA ALA A 168 -20.90 -4.99 -4.46
C ALA A 168 -21.15 -6.03 -3.34
N ALA A 169 -22.08 -6.96 -3.55
CA ALA A 169 -22.36 -8.03 -2.59
C ALA A 169 -21.12 -8.90 -2.35
N HIS A 170 -20.41 -9.29 -3.41
CA HIS A 170 -19.19 -10.09 -3.32
C HIS A 170 -18.08 -9.31 -2.58
N THR A 171 -17.89 -8.03 -2.91
CA THR A 171 -16.92 -7.15 -2.24
C THR A 171 -17.16 -7.07 -0.73
N PHE A 172 -18.42 -6.89 -0.31
CA PHE A 172 -18.79 -6.88 1.11
C PHE A 172 -18.56 -8.24 1.77
N PHE A 173 -18.96 -9.33 1.12
CA PHE A 173 -18.82 -10.69 1.64
C PHE A 173 -17.36 -11.10 1.83
N VAL A 174 -16.45 -10.72 0.92
CA VAL A 174 -15.01 -10.97 1.08
C VAL A 174 -14.48 -10.37 2.39
N GLY A 175 -14.97 -9.19 2.79
CA GLY A 175 -14.64 -8.54 4.06
C GLY A 175 -15.38 -9.09 5.28
N ASN A 176 -16.48 -9.83 5.06
CA ASN A 176 -17.38 -10.30 6.10
C ASN A 176 -17.87 -11.73 5.79
N PRO A 177 -16.96 -12.73 5.78
CA PRO A 177 -17.27 -14.09 5.32
C PRO A 177 -18.34 -14.80 6.17
N GLU A 178 -18.50 -14.40 7.43
CA GLU A 178 -19.48 -14.94 8.37
C GLU A 178 -20.88 -14.29 8.27
N HIS A 179 -21.06 -13.32 7.37
CA HIS A 179 -22.35 -12.64 7.20
C HIS A 179 -23.36 -13.53 6.46
N MET A 180 -24.26 -14.16 7.22
CA MET A 180 -25.21 -15.16 6.73
C MET A 180 -26.17 -14.62 5.66
N GLU A 181 -26.75 -13.43 5.86
CA GLU A 181 -27.70 -12.83 4.91
C GLU A 181 -27.02 -12.49 3.58
N MET A 182 -25.76 -12.02 3.61
CA MET A 182 -25.03 -11.75 2.37
C MET A 182 -24.72 -13.03 1.60
N ARG A 183 -24.38 -14.11 2.30
CA ARG A 183 -24.19 -15.43 1.68
C ARG A 183 -25.45 -15.87 0.93
N GLN A 184 -26.63 -15.75 1.56
CA GLN A 184 -27.92 -16.07 0.93
C GLN A 184 -28.22 -15.17 -0.28
N ASN A 185 -27.88 -13.87 -0.21
CA ASN A 185 -28.04 -12.97 -1.35
C ASN A 185 -27.15 -13.37 -2.53
N LEU A 186 -25.90 -13.77 -2.27
CA LEU A 186 -24.99 -14.26 -3.31
C LEU A 186 -25.48 -15.55 -3.94
N ASP A 187 -25.92 -16.52 -3.14
CA ASP A 187 -26.52 -17.77 -3.62
C ASP A 187 -27.75 -17.48 -4.50
N TYR A 188 -28.59 -16.53 -4.08
CA TYR A 188 -29.72 -16.09 -4.89
C TYR A 188 -29.27 -15.47 -6.22
N TYR A 189 -28.30 -14.55 -6.21
CA TYR A 189 -27.77 -13.94 -7.43
C TYR A 189 -27.18 -14.96 -8.41
N GLN A 190 -26.53 -16.02 -7.93
CA GLN A 190 -26.02 -17.09 -8.80
C GLN A 190 -27.12 -17.80 -9.60
N THR A 191 -28.35 -17.82 -9.08
CA THR A 191 -29.50 -18.44 -9.78
C THR A 191 -30.19 -17.52 -10.78
N MET A 192 -29.85 -16.23 -10.80
CA MET A 192 -30.53 -15.26 -11.64
C MET A 192 -30.04 -15.30 -13.10
N SER A 193 -30.99 -15.26 -14.04
CA SER A 193 -30.67 -15.13 -15.46
C SER A 193 -29.97 -13.80 -15.74
N GLY A 194 -28.81 -13.85 -16.39
CA GLY A 194 -28.03 -12.65 -16.77
C GLY A 194 -26.87 -12.33 -15.83
N VAL A 195 -26.76 -13.01 -14.69
CA VAL A 195 -25.57 -12.97 -13.84
C VAL A 195 -24.53 -13.95 -14.38
N LYS A 196 -23.28 -13.51 -14.44
CA LYS A 196 -22.13 -14.30 -14.89
C LYS A 196 -21.14 -14.50 -13.75
N GLU A 197 -20.32 -15.53 -13.86
CA GLU A 197 -19.24 -15.78 -12.89
C GLU A 197 -18.28 -14.58 -12.77
N ALA A 198 -18.01 -13.89 -13.88
CA ALA A 198 -17.18 -12.68 -13.90
C ALA A 198 -17.76 -11.49 -13.10
N ASP A 199 -19.04 -11.51 -12.75
CA ASP A 199 -19.67 -10.45 -11.96
C ASP A 199 -19.30 -10.57 -10.47
N PHE A 200 -18.86 -11.75 -10.01
CA PHE A 200 -18.40 -12.03 -8.64
C PHE A 200 -16.93 -11.60 -8.46
N ARG A 201 -16.68 -10.29 -8.62
CA ARG A 201 -15.36 -9.68 -8.42
C ARG A 201 -15.31 -8.85 -7.15
N ASP A 202 -14.18 -8.90 -6.47
CA ASP A 202 -13.89 -7.99 -5.36
C ASP A 202 -13.41 -6.64 -5.92
N LEU A 203 -14.18 -5.58 -5.68
CA LEU A 203 -13.88 -4.22 -6.13
C LEU A 203 -12.76 -3.57 -5.31
N GLU A 204 -12.38 -4.16 -4.17
CA GLU A 204 -11.27 -3.71 -3.34
C GLU A 204 -10.14 -4.75 -3.27
N ALA A 205 -10.02 -5.61 -4.29
CA ALA A 205 -8.91 -6.53 -4.40
C ALA A 205 -7.58 -5.75 -4.46
N LYS A 206 -6.64 -6.07 -3.55
CA LYS A 206 -5.30 -5.49 -3.58
C LYS A 206 -4.52 -6.09 -4.77
N PRO A 207 -3.89 -5.29 -5.65
CA PRO A 207 -3.22 -5.79 -6.86
C PRO A 207 -2.18 -6.88 -6.59
N HIS A 208 -1.27 -6.65 -5.65
CA HIS A 208 -0.22 -7.61 -5.29
C HIS A 208 -0.79 -8.98 -4.86
N MET A 209 -1.87 -8.96 -4.07
CA MET A 209 -2.53 -10.18 -3.59
C MET A 209 -3.32 -10.89 -4.69
N HIS A 210 -3.94 -10.13 -5.60
CA HIS A 210 -4.67 -10.67 -6.74
C HIS A 210 -3.72 -11.44 -7.67
N GLU A 211 -2.64 -10.78 -8.09
CA GLU A 211 -1.61 -11.36 -8.95
C GLU A 211 -0.93 -12.57 -8.29
N PHE A 212 -0.61 -12.48 -6.99
CA PHE A 212 0.01 -13.59 -6.26
C PHE A 212 -0.89 -14.83 -6.27
N ARG A 213 -2.18 -14.67 -5.91
CA ARG A 213 -3.12 -15.80 -5.86
C ARG A 213 -3.38 -16.41 -7.24
N LEU A 214 -3.40 -15.59 -8.28
CA LEU A 214 -3.54 -16.06 -9.66
C LEU A 214 -2.30 -16.84 -10.10
N GLY A 215 -1.11 -16.30 -9.86
CA GLY A 215 0.16 -16.97 -10.14
C GLY A 215 0.31 -18.30 -9.43
N VAL A 216 0.01 -18.35 -8.13
CA VAL A 216 0.01 -19.60 -7.34
C VAL A 216 -0.99 -20.62 -7.89
N ARG A 217 -2.20 -20.18 -8.30
CA ARG A 217 -3.20 -21.08 -8.91
C ARG A 217 -2.68 -21.68 -10.22
N LEU A 218 -2.19 -20.85 -11.13
CA LEU A 218 -1.66 -21.29 -12.43
C LEU A 218 -0.47 -22.24 -12.26
N TYR A 219 0.41 -21.95 -11.30
CA TYR A 219 1.49 -22.85 -10.94
C TYR A 219 0.95 -24.21 -10.44
N SER A 220 -0.05 -24.19 -9.56
CA SER A 220 -0.71 -25.41 -9.04
C SER A 220 -1.45 -26.21 -10.11
N GLU A 221 -1.87 -25.55 -11.20
CA GLU A 221 -2.48 -26.17 -12.38
C GLU A 221 -1.44 -26.65 -13.41
N GLU A 222 -0.15 -26.71 -13.03
CA GLU A 222 0.96 -27.14 -13.90
C GLU A 222 1.16 -26.25 -15.14
N LYS A 223 0.83 -24.95 -15.04
CA LYS A 223 1.04 -23.93 -16.09
C LYS A 223 2.12 -22.91 -15.69
N PRO A 224 3.39 -23.32 -15.51
CA PRO A 224 4.43 -22.43 -15.01
C PRO A 224 4.74 -21.27 -15.97
N GLN A 225 4.60 -21.46 -17.28
CA GLN A 225 4.78 -20.39 -18.28
C GLN A 225 3.78 -19.24 -18.10
N GLU A 226 2.53 -19.55 -17.72
CA GLU A 226 1.50 -18.55 -17.44
C GLU A 226 1.62 -18.01 -16.01
N ALA A 227 2.12 -18.80 -15.06
CA ALA A 227 2.28 -18.39 -13.67
C ALA A 227 3.36 -17.33 -13.47
N VAL A 228 4.51 -17.46 -14.13
CA VAL A 228 5.66 -16.55 -14.00
C VAL A 228 5.28 -15.06 -14.13
N PRO A 229 4.60 -14.59 -15.21
CA PRO A 229 4.28 -13.17 -15.35
C PRO A 229 3.39 -12.65 -14.21
N HIS A 230 2.45 -13.45 -13.71
CA HIS A 230 1.60 -13.08 -12.58
C HIS A 230 2.37 -13.03 -11.26
N LEU A 231 3.27 -13.98 -11.01
CA LEU A 231 4.11 -13.98 -9.81
C LEU A 231 5.12 -12.81 -9.80
N GLU A 232 5.69 -12.45 -10.96
CA GLU A 232 6.56 -11.27 -11.10
C GLU A 232 5.77 -9.97 -10.90
N ALA A 233 4.58 -9.86 -11.51
CA ALA A 233 3.70 -8.72 -11.29
C ALA A 233 3.30 -8.59 -9.81
N ALA A 234 3.00 -9.71 -9.13
CA ALA A 234 2.70 -9.73 -7.72
C ALA A 234 3.84 -9.17 -6.86
N LEU A 235 5.09 -9.55 -7.18
CA LEU A 235 6.27 -9.08 -6.46
C LEU A 235 6.51 -7.57 -6.68
N GLN A 236 6.34 -7.08 -7.91
CA GLN A 236 6.45 -5.65 -8.21
C GLN A 236 5.39 -4.84 -7.46
N GLU A 237 4.13 -5.27 -7.53
CA GLU A 237 3.01 -4.62 -6.85
C GLU A 237 3.14 -4.72 -5.32
N TYR A 238 3.77 -5.77 -4.79
CA TYR A 238 4.04 -5.89 -3.36
C TYR A 238 4.91 -4.73 -2.85
N PHE A 239 6.01 -4.41 -3.55
CA PHE A 239 6.90 -3.33 -3.13
C PHE A 239 6.24 -1.95 -3.27
N VAL A 240 5.43 -1.76 -4.31
CA VAL A 240 4.60 -0.54 -4.44
C VAL A 240 3.67 -0.42 -3.23
N ALA A 241 2.93 -1.48 -2.90
CA ALA A 241 2.02 -1.48 -1.76
C ALA A 241 2.74 -1.29 -0.41
N ASP A 242 3.97 -1.80 -0.26
CA ASP A 242 4.76 -1.67 0.97
C ASP A 242 5.23 -0.22 1.14
N GLU A 243 5.76 0.40 0.08
CA GLU A 243 6.14 1.81 0.09
C GLU A 243 4.95 2.72 0.40
N GLU A 244 3.78 2.44 -0.20
CA GLU A 244 2.56 3.20 0.08
C GLU A 244 2.11 3.06 1.54
N CYS A 245 2.10 1.83 2.07
CA CYS A 245 1.77 1.58 3.47
C CYS A 245 2.71 2.33 4.41
N ARG A 246 4.02 2.19 4.19
CA ARG A 246 5.05 2.82 5.03
C ARG A 246 4.99 4.34 4.95
N ALA A 247 4.72 4.91 3.79
CA ALA A 247 4.49 6.35 3.64
C ALA A 247 3.28 6.79 4.46
N LEU A 248 2.19 6.01 4.44
CA LEU A 248 0.95 6.31 5.15
C LEU A 248 1.02 6.15 6.68
N CYS A 249 2.10 5.61 7.23
CA CYS A 249 2.33 5.56 8.67
C CYS A 249 2.66 6.94 9.29
N GLU A 250 3.08 7.92 8.49
CA GLU A 250 3.49 9.24 9.01
C GLU A 250 2.29 10.17 9.22
N GLY A 251 1.71 10.20 10.41
CA GLY A 251 0.51 10.99 10.71
C GLY A 251 0.53 11.67 12.06
N PRO A 252 -0.58 12.31 12.46
CA PRO A 252 -0.78 12.72 13.84
C PRO A 252 -0.56 11.52 14.76
N TYR A 253 0.05 11.76 15.92
CA TYR A 253 0.16 10.76 16.98
C TYR A 253 -1.26 10.38 17.44
N ASP A 254 -1.55 9.09 17.47
CA ASP A 254 -2.84 8.56 17.90
C ASP A 254 -2.65 7.88 19.26
N TYR A 255 -3.33 8.40 20.27
CA TYR A 255 -3.09 8.08 21.67
C TYR A 255 -3.90 6.83 22.03
N ASP A 256 -3.38 5.66 21.65
CA ASP A 256 -4.11 4.41 21.88
C ASP A 256 -4.16 4.11 23.40
N GLY A 257 -5.35 4.21 23.99
CA GLY A 257 -5.63 3.70 25.34
C GLY A 257 -5.10 4.50 26.53
N TYR A 258 -4.62 5.74 26.40
CA TYR A 258 -4.14 6.53 27.55
C TYR A 258 -4.70 7.96 27.63
N ASN A 259 -5.78 8.29 26.90
CA ASN A 259 -6.47 9.59 26.97
C ASN A 259 -7.05 9.91 28.37
N TYR A 260 -6.98 8.98 29.32
CA TYR A 260 -7.45 9.12 30.70
C TYR A 260 -6.33 9.40 31.73
N LEU A 261 -5.06 9.36 31.33
CA LEU A 261 -3.95 9.78 32.20
C LEU A 261 -3.59 11.22 31.84
N ASP A 262 -3.42 12.09 32.85
CA ASP A 262 -2.80 13.41 32.70
C ASP A 262 -1.31 13.21 32.32
N TYR A 263 -1.06 12.70 31.12
CA TYR A 263 0.27 12.47 30.60
C TYR A 263 0.81 13.79 30.05
N SER A 264 1.58 14.49 30.87
CA SER A 264 2.34 15.66 30.44
C SER A 264 3.72 15.22 29.94
N ALA A 265 3.79 14.75 28.70
CA ALA A 265 5.07 14.47 28.06
C ALA A 265 5.88 15.78 27.86
N ASP A 266 7.17 15.72 28.12
CA ASP A 266 8.09 16.73 27.59
C ASP A 266 8.28 16.55 26.06
N LEU A 267 8.99 17.48 25.42
CA LEU A 267 9.21 17.46 23.98
C LEU A 267 9.88 16.16 23.50
N PHE A 268 10.84 15.64 24.25
CA PHE A 268 11.59 14.45 23.87
C PHE A 268 10.71 13.20 23.98
N GLN A 269 9.93 13.10 25.06
CA GLN A 269 8.96 12.03 25.25
C GLN A 269 7.92 12.03 24.14
N ALA A 270 7.31 13.19 23.85
CA ALA A 270 6.30 13.31 22.80
C ALA A 270 6.82 12.92 21.40
N ILE A 271 8.06 13.32 21.07
CA ILE A 271 8.67 12.94 19.79
C ILE A 271 9.03 11.46 19.77
N THR A 272 9.56 10.92 20.86
CA THR A 272 9.91 9.50 20.98
C THR A 272 8.68 8.62 20.80
N ASP A 273 7.61 8.89 21.56
CA ASP A 273 6.34 8.17 21.48
C ASP A 273 5.78 8.21 20.05
N HIS A 274 5.81 9.40 19.41
CA HIS A 274 5.39 9.55 18.03
C HIS A 274 6.19 8.67 17.06
N TYR A 275 7.52 8.65 17.15
CA TYR A 275 8.34 7.82 16.26
C TYR A 275 8.24 6.33 16.56
N VAL A 276 8.02 5.94 17.82
CA VAL A 276 7.72 4.54 18.16
C VAL A 276 6.43 4.09 17.46
N GLN A 277 5.36 4.90 17.47
CA GLN A 277 4.15 4.60 16.71
C GLN A 277 4.42 4.49 15.20
N VAL A 278 5.11 5.47 14.61
CA VAL A 278 5.40 5.48 13.17
C VAL A 278 6.22 4.25 12.76
N LEU A 279 7.26 3.90 13.52
CA LEU A 279 8.11 2.74 13.26
C LEU A 279 7.34 1.43 13.44
N ASN A 280 6.52 1.31 14.49
CA ASN A 280 5.66 0.14 14.69
C ASN A 280 4.68 -0.04 13.52
N CYS A 281 4.02 1.03 13.07
CA CYS A 281 3.18 0.99 11.88
C CYS A 281 3.96 0.52 10.64
N LYS A 282 5.15 1.09 10.38
CA LYS A 282 5.98 0.72 9.22
C LYS A 282 6.42 -0.75 9.28
N GLN A 283 6.70 -1.27 10.47
CA GLN A 283 7.04 -2.67 10.67
C GLN A 283 5.82 -3.58 10.41
N ASN A 284 4.62 -3.14 10.79
CA ASN A 284 3.39 -3.90 10.60
C ASN A 284 2.88 -3.91 9.15
N CYS A 285 3.41 -3.09 8.25
CA CYS A 285 3.05 -3.10 6.83
C CYS A 285 3.20 -4.49 6.20
N VAL A 286 4.27 -5.23 6.52
CA VAL A 286 4.47 -6.60 6.00
C VAL A 286 3.30 -7.51 6.39
N THR A 287 2.81 -7.41 7.63
CA THR A 287 1.64 -8.15 8.12
C THR A 287 0.34 -7.69 7.46
N GLU A 288 0.16 -6.38 7.27
CA GLU A 288 -1.03 -5.81 6.61
C GLU A 288 -1.11 -6.23 5.13
N LEU A 289 0.02 -6.24 4.43
CA LEU A 289 0.12 -6.66 3.04
C LEU A 289 -0.12 -8.16 2.88
N ALA A 290 0.28 -8.97 3.87
CA ALA A 290 0.00 -10.40 3.95
C ALA A 290 -1.42 -10.72 4.45
N SER A 291 -2.18 -9.73 4.91
CA SER A 291 -3.54 -9.95 5.41
C SER A 291 -4.56 -9.97 4.28
N HIS A 292 -5.53 -10.88 4.37
CA HIS A 292 -6.66 -10.95 3.45
C HIS A 292 -7.97 -10.97 4.25
N PRO A 293 -8.98 -10.15 3.91
CA PRO A 293 -10.17 -10.00 4.76
C PRO A 293 -10.94 -11.30 5.05
N SER A 294 -10.90 -12.26 4.14
CA SER A 294 -11.53 -13.59 4.32
C SER A 294 -10.70 -14.60 5.11
N ARG A 295 -9.57 -14.20 5.71
CA ARG A 295 -8.69 -15.08 6.51
C ARG A 295 -8.51 -14.49 7.90
N GLU A 296 -8.58 -15.35 8.92
CA GLU A 296 -8.32 -14.95 10.30
C GLU A 296 -6.84 -14.59 10.51
N LYS A 297 -5.93 -15.35 9.87
CA LYS A 297 -4.49 -15.13 9.97
C LYS A 297 -3.90 -14.65 8.63
N PRO A 298 -2.94 -13.70 8.68
CA PRO A 298 -2.14 -13.33 7.52
C PRO A 298 -1.43 -14.55 6.91
N PHE A 299 -1.03 -14.43 5.64
CA PHE A 299 -0.15 -15.42 5.03
C PHE A 299 1.21 -15.41 5.71
N GLU A 300 1.66 -16.57 6.20
CA GLU A 300 3.00 -16.73 6.74
C GLU A 300 4.03 -16.58 5.61
N ASP A 301 5.15 -15.92 5.91
CA ASP A 301 6.27 -15.73 5.00
C ASP A 301 5.84 -15.24 3.61
N PHE A 302 4.90 -14.31 3.57
CA PHE A 302 4.23 -13.90 2.33
C PHE A 302 5.21 -13.37 1.28
N LEU A 303 6.11 -12.45 1.64
CA LEU A 303 7.15 -11.96 0.72
C LEU A 303 8.13 -13.08 0.31
N PRO A 304 8.75 -13.84 1.24
CA PRO A 304 9.58 -14.99 0.87
C PRO A 304 8.88 -15.98 -0.07
N SER A 305 7.57 -16.22 0.12
CA SER A 305 6.79 -17.12 -0.70
C SER A 305 6.75 -16.72 -2.17
N HIS A 306 6.81 -15.42 -2.50
CA HIS A 306 6.91 -14.96 -3.89
C HIS A 306 8.15 -15.56 -4.56
N TYR A 307 9.31 -15.45 -3.90
CA TYR A 307 10.57 -15.99 -4.39
C TYR A 307 10.57 -17.52 -4.44
N ASN A 308 9.93 -18.18 -3.47
CA ASN A 308 9.80 -19.64 -3.48
C ASN A 308 8.95 -20.15 -4.65
N TYR A 309 7.82 -19.51 -4.97
CA TYR A 309 7.04 -19.88 -6.15
C TYR A 309 7.76 -19.52 -7.45
N LEU A 310 8.40 -18.36 -7.52
CA LEU A 310 9.14 -17.92 -8.70
C LEU A 310 10.32 -18.86 -9.02
N GLN A 311 11.10 -19.29 -8.03
CA GLN A 311 12.24 -20.18 -8.30
C GLN A 311 11.79 -21.51 -8.92
N PHE A 312 10.70 -22.11 -8.42
CA PHE A 312 10.17 -23.33 -9.01
C PHE A 312 9.54 -23.08 -10.39
N ALA A 313 8.80 -21.98 -10.56
CA ALA A 313 8.17 -21.65 -11.83
C ALA A 313 9.23 -21.41 -12.92
N TYR A 314 10.32 -20.69 -12.61
CA TYR A 314 11.44 -20.48 -13.51
C TYR A 314 12.19 -21.76 -13.84
N TYR A 315 12.43 -22.61 -12.84
CA TYR A 315 13.01 -23.93 -13.04
C TYR A 315 12.18 -24.77 -14.03
N ASN A 316 10.86 -24.84 -13.85
CA ASN A 316 9.98 -25.64 -14.70
C ASN A 316 9.95 -25.18 -16.16
N ILE A 317 10.30 -23.93 -16.44
CA ILE A 317 10.40 -23.40 -17.81
C ILE A 317 11.86 -23.39 -18.34
N GLY A 318 12.81 -23.94 -17.59
CA GLY A 318 14.23 -24.04 -17.97
C GLY A 318 15.05 -22.77 -17.79
N ASN A 319 14.53 -21.76 -17.07
CA ASN A 319 15.24 -20.51 -16.82
C ASN A 319 16.04 -20.58 -15.50
N TYR A 320 17.18 -21.27 -15.54
CA TYR A 320 18.01 -21.48 -14.35
C TYR A 320 18.62 -20.19 -13.79
N THR A 321 18.91 -19.20 -14.63
CA THR A 321 19.43 -17.90 -14.18
C THR A 321 18.47 -17.24 -13.18
N GLN A 322 17.19 -17.16 -13.56
CA GLN A 322 16.16 -16.56 -12.72
C GLN A 322 15.80 -17.44 -11.52
N ALA A 323 15.83 -18.77 -11.68
CA ALA A 323 15.63 -19.69 -10.56
C ALA A 323 16.71 -19.53 -9.48
N ILE A 324 17.98 -19.41 -9.88
CA ILE A 324 19.12 -19.15 -8.96
C ILE A 324 18.95 -17.80 -8.27
N GLU A 325 18.59 -16.75 -9.00
CA GLU A 325 18.38 -15.41 -8.45
C GLU A 325 17.32 -15.43 -7.34
N CYS A 326 16.16 -16.01 -7.62
CA CYS A 326 15.06 -16.14 -6.65
C CYS A 326 15.42 -17.04 -5.46
N ALA A 327 16.13 -18.16 -5.68
CA ALA A 327 16.59 -19.04 -4.61
C ALA A 327 17.58 -18.33 -3.67
N LYS A 328 18.52 -17.55 -4.23
CA LYS A 328 19.45 -16.72 -3.45
C LYS A 328 18.72 -15.65 -2.65
N THR A 329 17.73 -14.97 -3.24
CA THR A 329 16.92 -13.98 -2.51
C THR A 329 16.12 -14.62 -1.38
N TYR A 330 15.52 -15.79 -1.60
CA TYR A 330 14.81 -16.52 -0.54
C TYR A 330 15.74 -16.85 0.64
N LEU A 331 16.97 -17.28 0.37
CA LEU A 331 17.97 -17.58 1.39
C LEU A 331 18.44 -16.36 2.20
N LEU A 332 18.17 -15.13 1.74
CA LEU A 332 18.36 -13.93 2.59
C LEU A 332 17.38 -13.92 3.78
N PHE A 333 16.17 -14.46 3.60
CA PHE A 333 15.18 -14.57 4.66
C PHE A 333 15.40 -15.81 5.52
N PHE A 334 15.76 -16.94 4.89
CA PHE A 334 15.97 -18.22 5.56
C PHE A 334 17.34 -18.83 5.22
N PRO A 335 18.43 -18.33 5.84
CA PRO A 335 19.79 -18.75 5.46
C PRO A 335 20.11 -20.24 5.68
N ASN A 336 19.32 -20.90 6.54
CA ASN A 336 19.51 -22.30 6.92
C ASN A 336 18.48 -23.25 6.27
N ASP A 337 17.72 -22.80 5.27
CA ASP A 337 16.75 -23.67 4.58
C ASP A 337 17.48 -24.70 3.71
N GLU A 338 17.56 -25.94 4.22
CA GLU A 338 18.27 -27.04 3.56
C GLU A 338 17.67 -27.38 2.18
N VAL A 339 16.35 -27.25 2.03
CA VAL A 339 15.66 -27.58 0.77
C VAL A 339 16.02 -26.54 -0.30
N MET A 340 16.01 -25.26 0.06
CA MET A 340 16.40 -24.20 -0.87
C MET A 340 17.88 -24.27 -1.24
N HIS A 341 18.78 -24.65 -0.32
CA HIS A 341 20.19 -24.92 -0.65
C HIS A 341 20.36 -26.05 -1.65
N GLN A 342 19.59 -27.14 -1.50
CA GLN A 342 19.60 -28.25 -2.47
C GLN A 342 19.10 -27.81 -3.84
N ASN A 343 18.01 -27.03 -3.90
CA ASN A 343 17.48 -26.47 -5.14
C ASN A 343 18.51 -25.56 -5.81
N LEU A 344 19.14 -24.66 -5.05
CA LEU A 344 20.18 -23.75 -5.55
C LEU A 344 21.38 -24.51 -6.11
N ALA A 345 21.84 -25.56 -5.43
CA ALA A 345 22.94 -26.40 -5.91
C ALA A 345 22.57 -27.11 -7.22
N TYR A 346 21.33 -27.61 -7.33
CA TYR A 346 20.83 -28.24 -8.54
C TYR A 346 20.75 -27.24 -9.71
N TYR A 347 20.17 -26.05 -9.51
CA TYR A 347 20.09 -25.03 -10.57
C TYR A 347 21.48 -24.55 -10.99
N THR A 348 22.39 -24.39 -10.04
CA THR A 348 23.79 -24.03 -10.29
C THR A 348 24.49 -25.08 -11.16
N ALA A 349 24.30 -26.37 -10.87
CA ALA A 349 24.87 -27.44 -11.68
C ALA A 349 24.30 -27.48 -13.11
N MET A 350 23.01 -27.15 -13.28
CA MET A 350 22.35 -27.12 -14.60
C MET A 350 22.79 -25.92 -15.45
N LEU A 351 23.04 -24.76 -14.83
CA LEU A 351 23.52 -23.57 -15.54
C LEU A 351 25.04 -23.59 -15.78
N GLY A 352 25.81 -24.09 -14.81
CA GLY A 352 27.26 -24.03 -14.75
C GLY A 352 27.75 -23.10 -13.65
N GLU A 353 28.77 -23.53 -12.89
CA GLU A 353 29.24 -22.82 -11.69
C GLU A 353 29.76 -21.40 -11.97
N GLU A 354 30.47 -21.19 -13.08
CA GLU A 354 31.01 -19.88 -13.43
C GLU A 354 29.88 -18.86 -13.68
N GLU A 355 28.89 -19.23 -14.49
CA GLU A 355 27.74 -18.37 -14.77
C GLU A 355 26.91 -18.11 -13.51
N ALA A 356 26.63 -19.15 -12.73
CA ALA A 356 25.86 -19.06 -11.50
C ALA A 356 26.51 -18.19 -10.42
N SER A 357 27.85 -18.15 -10.38
CA SER A 357 28.61 -17.33 -9.43
C SER A 357 28.38 -15.83 -9.61
N SER A 358 28.09 -15.40 -10.85
CA SER A 358 27.84 -14.00 -11.19
C SER A 358 26.43 -13.51 -10.84
N ILE A 359 25.51 -14.42 -10.52
CA ILE A 359 24.12 -14.09 -10.20
C ILE A 359 24.03 -13.70 -8.72
N SER A 360 23.64 -12.46 -8.43
CA SER A 360 23.34 -11.98 -7.08
C SER A 360 21.88 -12.25 -6.71
N PRO A 361 21.51 -12.25 -5.41
CA PRO A 361 20.11 -12.10 -5.05
C PRO A 361 19.54 -10.76 -5.58
N ARG A 362 18.24 -10.72 -5.83
CA ARG A 362 17.46 -9.48 -5.95
C ARG A 362 17.32 -8.86 -4.55
N GLU A 363 17.86 -7.65 -4.37
CA GLU A 363 17.77 -6.85 -3.13
C GLU A 363 16.78 -5.69 -3.27
#